data_AF-A0A4Y2CFJ4-F1
#
_entry.id   AF-A0A4Y2CFJ4-F1
#
_cell.length_a   1.000
_cell.length_b   1.000
_cell.length_c   1.000
_cell.angle_alpha   90.00
_cell.angle_beta   90.00
_cell.angle_gamma   90.00
#
_symmetry.space_group_name_H-M   'P 1'
#
loop_
_entity.id
_entity.type
_entity.pdbx_description
1 polymer ?
#
loop_
_entity_poly.entity_id
_entity_poly.type
_entity_poly.pdbx_seq_one_letter_code
_entity_poly.pdbx_strand_id
1 'polypeptide(L)'
;MLAERPGVAQAISNNGMFPGGEKDLQGNKIRSIERKTFSMMTKLDSLNLKKNPLKALRPGAFDELLQLNYIYFDEFHLCSLALHVRVCEPRGDGISSIAHLLDSVVLRISVWLVAFVAGLGNVAVLVGRFLLAEPNEVHSFYIKNLSLADLLMSVYLFIIAAYDVVFRGHYIHHETRWRHSWQCSMCGFLSTLSSESSVLILTIITVDRYTSILYPLSLKRRTIASASIAMGAVWSVAILLSALPLLDIDYYGDEFYGNNGVCLPLQIHDPFGQAWEYSTFLFCGLNLAAFLFILFAYISMFFTISHSKIGLRSTQQLQDRTIAKRFAFIVGTDFLCWVPIVLIKVIAMGGVEIQKDLYAWVAVFLLPVNSALNPVLYTLTTKLFKQHLAKIVYSCRTPAHTANDSSGISLTSILHHRNSKKTMVTTFSERDHNSSNRTSLLVPDSPASVRANSSHKRKDFQSYMKEDMI
;
A
#
# COMPACT_ATOMS: atom_id res chain seq x y z
N MET A 1 -10.27 -47.45 20.37
CA MET A 1 -9.11 -47.52 21.27
C MET A 1 -8.23 -46.32 21.00
N LEU A 2 -8.24 -45.35 21.90
CA LEU A 2 -7.36 -44.19 21.88
C LEU A 2 -5.95 -44.69 22.24
N ALA A 3 -5.10 -44.91 21.24
CA ALA A 3 -3.69 -45.12 21.49
C ALA A 3 -3.11 -43.79 22.01
N GLU A 4 -2.74 -43.73 23.29
CA GLU A 4 -1.86 -42.71 23.84
C GLU A 4 -0.60 -42.69 22.96
N ARG A 5 -0.46 -41.63 22.17
CA ARG A 5 0.70 -41.42 21.29
C ARG A 5 1.87 -40.98 22.17
N PRO A 6 3.12 -41.42 21.87
CA PRO A 6 4.26 -41.24 22.76
C PRO A 6 4.44 -39.79 23.19
N GLY A 7 4.25 -39.52 24.48
CA GLY A 7 4.62 -38.25 25.09
C GLY A 7 6.14 -38.08 25.15
N VAL A 8 6.60 -36.88 25.51
CA VAL A 8 8.04 -36.57 25.66
C VAL A 8 8.77 -37.59 26.53
N ALA A 9 8.11 -38.10 27.57
CA ALA A 9 8.65 -39.15 28.43
C ALA A 9 9.02 -40.43 27.67
N GLN A 10 8.20 -40.83 26.69
CA GLN A 10 8.48 -42.01 25.87
C GLN A 10 9.64 -41.75 24.88
N ALA A 11 9.72 -40.54 24.32
CA ALA A 11 10.87 -40.14 23.50
C ALA A 11 12.18 -40.09 24.32
N ILE A 12 12.11 -39.61 25.57
CA ILE A 12 13.24 -39.63 26.50
C ILE A 12 13.65 -41.06 26.85
N SER A 13 12.70 -41.97 27.05
CA SER A 13 13.01 -43.37 27.35
C SER A 13 13.58 -44.13 26.15
N ASN A 14 13.09 -43.86 24.94
CA ASN A 14 13.46 -44.58 23.73
C ASN A 14 14.84 -44.18 23.17
N ASN A 15 15.23 -42.92 23.38
CA ASN A 15 16.53 -42.43 22.93
C ASN A 15 17.54 -42.57 24.07
N GLY A 16 18.72 -43.15 23.82
CA GLY A 16 19.81 -43.17 24.80
C GLY A 16 20.35 -41.77 25.09
N MET A 17 21.16 -41.62 26.13
CA MET A 17 22.03 -40.45 26.31
C MET A 17 23.40 -40.82 25.75
N PHE A 18 23.97 -39.98 24.89
CA PHE A 18 25.29 -40.25 24.31
C PHE A 18 26.42 -39.95 25.31
N PRO A 19 27.61 -40.54 25.14
CA PRO A 19 28.80 -40.19 25.92
C PRO A 19 29.06 -38.68 25.80
N GLY A 20 29.07 -37.96 26.92
CA GLY A 20 29.17 -36.49 26.95
C GLY A 20 27.91 -35.76 27.38
N GLY A 21 26.81 -36.47 27.67
CA GLY A 21 25.59 -35.84 28.19
C GLY A 21 24.72 -35.25 27.09
N GLU A 22 24.76 -35.82 25.88
CA GLU A 22 23.94 -35.36 24.77
C GLU A 22 22.64 -36.17 24.67
N LYS A 23 21.52 -35.49 24.37
CA LYS A 23 20.22 -36.10 24.14
C LYS A 23 19.63 -35.58 22.84
N ASP A 24 19.50 -36.48 21.87
CA ASP A 24 18.82 -36.18 20.63
C ASP A 24 17.36 -36.65 20.69
N LEU A 25 16.44 -35.68 20.63
CA LEU A 25 15.00 -35.90 20.56
C LEU A 25 14.42 -35.41 19.23
N GLN A 26 15.26 -35.21 18.22
CA GLN A 26 14.83 -34.75 16.91
C GLN A 26 13.77 -35.68 16.29
N GLY A 27 12.72 -35.11 15.69
CA GLY A 27 11.76 -35.90 14.91
C GLY A 27 10.82 -36.82 15.69
N ASN A 28 10.78 -36.73 17.03
CA ASN A 28 9.96 -37.60 17.89
C ASN A 28 8.46 -37.20 17.97
N LYS A 29 8.01 -36.25 17.14
CA LYS A 29 6.61 -35.75 17.10
C LYS A 29 6.14 -35.16 18.43
N ILE A 30 7.06 -34.60 19.20
CA ILE A 30 6.78 -33.93 20.48
C ILE A 30 5.95 -32.67 20.22
N ARG A 31 4.85 -32.51 20.98
CA ARG A 31 3.94 -31.35 20.85
C ARG A 31 3.96 -30.41 22.05
N SER A 32 4.19 -30.94 23.24
CA SER A 32 4.19 -30.18 24.48
C SER A 32 5.32 -30.64 25.38
N ILE A 33 5.91 -29.70 26.12
CA ILE A 33 6.92 -29.98 27.14
C ILE A 33 6.44 -29.34 28.44
N GLU A 34 6.20 -30.18 29.44
CA GLU A 34 5.74 -29.75 30.76
C GLU A 34 6.90 -29.41 31.67
N ARG A 35 6.63 -28.62 32.72
CA ARG A 35 7.61 -28.33 33.77
C ARG A 35 8.10 -29.65 34.38
N LYS A 36 9.39 -29.75 34.68
CA LYS A 36 10.06 -30.95 35.24
C LYS A 36 10.21 -32.14 34.30
N THR A 37 9.85 -32.04 33.02
CA THR A 37 10.03 -33.14 32.07
C THR A 37 11.48 -33.63 32.01
N PHE A 38 12.44 -32.73 32.21
CA PHE A 38 13.87 -33.02 32.21
C PHE A 38 14.53 -32.98 33.60
N SER A 39 13.75 -33.00 34.69
CA SER A 39 14.24 -32.78 36.07
C SER A 39 15.34 -33.75 36.50
N MET A 40 15.29 -34.98 35.97
CA MET A 40 16.23 -36.05 36.31
C MET A 40 17.50 -36.04 35.45
N MET A 41 17.62 -35.11 34.49
CA MET A 41 18.70 -35.07 33.50
C MET A 41 19.69 -33.94 33.80
N THR A 42 20.11 -33.79 35.06
CA THR A 42 20.97 -32.68 35.52
C THR A 42 22.38 -32.66 34.94
N LYS A 43 22.84 -33.78 34.35
CA LYS A 43 24.12 -33.92 33.65
C LYS A 43 24.04 -33.69 32.14
N LEU A 44 22.91 -33.21 31.65
CA LEU A 44 22.69 -33.01 30.22
C LEU A 44 23.44 -31.76 29.76
N ASP A 45 24.32 -31.91 28.76
CA ASP A 45 25.13 -30.85 28.16
C ASP A 45 24.53 -30.33 26.84
N SER A 46 23.91 -31.23 26.06
CA SER A 46 23.34 -30.91 24.74
C SER A 46 21.96 -31.53 24.56
N LEU A 47 20.99 -30.74 24.08
CA LEU A 47 19.62 -31.18 23.82
C LEU A 47 19.13 -30.75 22.44
N ASN A 48 18.85 -31.71 21.57
CA ASN A 48 18.31 -31.45 20.24
C ASN A 48 16.79 -31.72 20.19
N LEU A 49 16.00 -30.67 19.94
CA LEU A 49 14.54 -30.72 19.84
C LEU A 49 14.01 -30.40 18.43
N LYS A 50 14.89 -30.28 17.44
CA LYS A 50 14.52 -29.97 16.04
C LYS A 50 13.50 -30.97 15.47
N LYS A 51 12.82 -30.59 14.39
CA LYS A 51 11.81 -31.39 13.67
C LYS A 51 10.70 -31.93 14.58
N ASN A 52 10.30 -31.15 15.59
CA ASN A 52 9.17 -31.49 16.46
C ASN A 52 8.08 -30.41 16.33
N PRO A 53 6.79 -30.78 16.20
CA PRO A 53 5.69 -29.83 16.11
C PRO A 53 5.34 -29.26 17.49
N LEU A 54 6.29 -28.54 18.09
CA LEU A 54 6.23 -27.91 19.40
C LEU A 54 5.16 -26.80 19.39
N LYS A 55 4.09 -26.99 20.16
CA LYS A 55 2.96 -26.04 20.28
C LYS A 55 2.75 -25.50 21.68
N ALA A 56 3.11 -26.25 22.71
CA ALA A 56 2.86 -25.86 24.10
C ALA A 56 4.09 -26.15 24.99
N LEU A 57 4.99 -25.18 25.07
CA LEU A 57 6.14 -25.25 25.98
C LEU A 57 5.87 -24.36 27.19
N ARG A 58 5.91 -24.95 28.39
CA ARG A 58 5.70 -24.21 29.62
C ARG A 58 6.96 -23.42 30.02
N PRO A 59 6.83 -22.15 30.46
CA PRO A 59 7.95 -21.41 31.04
C PRO A 59 8.58 -22.17 32.21
N GLY A 60 9.90 -22.27 32.18
CA GLY A 60 10.69 -23.03 33.14
C GLY A 60 10.79 -24.53 32.89
N ALA A 61 10.47 -25.00 31.68
CA ALA A 61 10.66 -26.39 31.29
C ALA A 61 12.14 -26.82 31.30
N PHE A 62 13.07 -25.87 31.14
CA PHE A 62 14.51 -26.12 31.02
C PHE A 62 15.35 -25.60 32.20
N ASP A 63 14.73 -24.93 33.19
CA ASP A 63 15.44 -24.25 34.29
C ASP A 63 16.28 -25.21 35.15
N GLU A 64 15.85 -26.46 35.29
CA GLU A 64 16.54 -27.47 36.10
C GLU A 64 17.77 -28.08 35.38
N LEU A 65 17.94 -27.79 34.09
CA LEU A 65 19.07 -28.25 33.27
C LEU A 65 20.27 -27.30 33.41
N LEU A 66 20.87 -27.29 34.60
CA LEU A 66 21.94 -26.34 34.96
C LEU A 66 23.26 -26.55 34.19
N GLN A 67 23.51 -27.74 33.67
CA GLN A 67 24.72 -28.07 32.90
C GLN A 67 24.52 -27.97 31.39
N LEU A 68 23.34 -27.57 30.93
CA LEU A 68 23.02 -27.53 29.51
C LEU A 68 23.70 -26.34 28.83
N ASN A 69 24.65 -26.65 27.95
CA ASN A 69 25.40 -25.66 27.18
C ASN A 69 24.81 -25.46 25.78
N TYR A 70 24.18 -26.48 25.20
CA TYR A 70 23.69 -26.48 23.83
C TYR A 70 22.21 -26.90 23.76
N ILE A 71 21.39 -26.09 23.11
CA ILE A 71 20.00 -26.44 22.81
C ILE A 71 19.64 -26.07 21.36
N TYR A 72 18.93 -26.97 20.70
CA TYR A 72 18.57 -26.82 19.28
C TYR A 72 17.05 -26.90 19.08
N PHE A 73 16.48 -25.83 18.54
CA PHE A 73 15.08 -25.71 18.14
C PHE A 73 14.95 -25.54 16.62
N ASP A 74 13.72 -25.60 16.11
CA ASP A 74 13.42 -25.20 14.74
C ASP A 74 13.29 -23.66 14.62
N GLU A 75 12.79 -23.02 15.68
CA GLU A 75 12.51 -21.58 15.72
C GLU A 75 13.30 -20.87 16.83
N PHE A 76 13.88 -19.70 16.53
CA PHE A 76 14.76 -19.00 17.48
C PHE A 76 14.01 -18.41 18.68
N HIS A 77 12.72 -18.10 18.55
CA HIS A 77 11.94 -17.54 19.66
C HIS A 77 11.82 -18.50 20.84
N LEU A 78 11.90 -19.81 20.59
CA LEU A 78 11.91 -20.84 21.64
C LEU A 78 13.15 -20.74 22.53
N CYS A 79 14.22 -20.07 22.07
CA CYS A 79 15.38 -19.76 22.90
C CYS A 79 15.05 -18.84 24.09
N SER A 80 13.94 -18.10 24.05
CA SER A 80 13.46 -17.29 25.19
C SER A 80 13.12 -18.15 26.42
N LEU A 81 12.87 -19.45 26.24
CA LEU A 81 12.57 -20.41 27.30
C LEU A 81 13.82 -20.99 27.97
N ALA A 82 15.01 -20.73 27.41
CA ALA A 82 16.28 -21.33 27.83
C ALA A 82 17.39 -20.27 27.86
N LEU A 83 17.11 -19.11 28.46
CA LEU A 83 18.03 -17.95 28.51
C LEU A 83 19.34 -18.23 29.28
N HIS A 84 19.35 -19.22 30.17
CA HIS A 84 20.55 -19.66 30.89
C HIS A 84 21.50 -20.51 30.03
N VAL A 85 21.04 -21.01 28.88
CA VAL A 85 21.83 -21.89 28.00
C VAL A 85 22.78 -21.05 27.16
N ARG A 86 24.05 -21.47 27.12
CA ARG A 86 25.13 -20.72 26.44
C ARG A 86 24.93 -20.61 24.93
N VAL A 87 24.50 -21.70 24.28
CA VAL A 87 24.32 -21.78 22.83
C VAL A 87 22.90 -22.29 22.54
N CYS A 88 22.08 -21.40 21.98
CA CYS A 88 20.77 -21.76 21.44
C CYS A 88 20.74 -21.54 19.92
N GLU A 89 20.26 -22.54 19.18
CA GLU A 89 20.07 -22.46 17.75
C GLU A 89 18.60 -22.70 17.35
N PRO A 90 18.11 -22.05 16.28
CA PRO A 90 18.83 -21.08 15.44
C PRO A 90 19.00 -19.72 16.14
N ARG A 91 19.97 -18.91 15.68
CA ARG A 91 20.22 -17.56 16.24
C ARG A 91 19.27 -16.48 15.73
N GLY A 92 18.40 -16.82 14.78
CA GLY A 92 17.47 -15.90 14.13
C GLY A 92 16.70 -16.54 12.96
N ASP A 93 15.77 -15.77 12.40
CA ASP A 93 14.89 -16.14 11.28
C ASP A 93 15.24 -15.41 9.96
N GLY A 94 16.27 -14.56 9.96
CA GLY A 94 16.71 -13.74 8.83
C GLY A 94 16.28 -12.28 8.93
N ILE A 95 15.15 -12.03 9.58
CA ILE A 95 14.68 -10.68 9.90
C ILE A 95 15.22 -10.29 11.27
N SER A 96 14.95 -11.11 12.27
CA SER A 96 15.27 -10.94 13.67
C SER A 96 16.29 -11.96 14.14
N SER A 97 17.04 -11.58 15.17
CA SER A 97 17.99 -12.42 15.88
C SER A 97 17.82 -12.31 17.39
N ILE A 98 18.52 -13.15 18.16
CA ILE A 98 18.49 -13.10 19.63
C ILE A 98 18.79 -11.68 20.16
N ALA A 99 19.71 -10.95 19.50
CA ALA A 99 20.11 -9.62 19.94
C ALA A 99 19.24 -8.49 19.35
N HIS A 100 18.70 -8.63 18.14
CA HIS A 100 18.14 -7.52 17.40
C HIS A 100 16.81 -7.85 16.73
N LEU A 101 15.87 -6.90 16.76
CA LEU A 101 14.62 -7.01 16.00
C LEU A 101 14.89 -7.03 14.49
N LEU A 102 15.78 -6.16 14.00
CA LEU A 102 16.32 -6.23 12.65
C LEU A 102 17.80 -6.61 12.71
N ASP A 103 18.15 -7.81 12.27
CA ASP A 103 19.49 -8.38 12.47
C ASP A 103 20.57 -7.64 11.67
N SER A 104 20.29 -7.36 10.39
CA SER A 104 21.23 -6.72 9.49
C SER A 104 21.17 -5.19 9.54
N VAL A 105 22.35 -4.55 9.51
CA VAL A 105 22.49 -3.09 9.35
C VAL A 105 21.77 -2.61 8.08
N VAL A 106 21.76 -3.42 7.02
CA VAL A 106 21.10 -3.07 5.77
C VAL A 106 19.59 -2.96 5.96
N LEU A 107 18.96 -3.89 6.70
CA LEU A 107 17.53 -3.83 7.01
C LEU A 107 17.18 -2.58 7.83
N ARG A 108 18.02 -2.25 8.82
CA ARG A 108 17.85 -1.05 9.67
C ARG A 108 17.92 0.25 8.87
N ILE A 109 18.88 0.37 7.96
CA ILE A 109 18.98 1.55 7.10
C ILE A 109 17.79 1.60 6.14
N SER A 110 17.41 0.45 5.58
CA SER A 110 16.32 0.35 4.60
C SER A 110 14.97 0.73 5.20
N VAL A 111 14.64 0.26 6.41
CA VAL A 111 13.35 0.58 7.04
C VAL A 111 13.20 2.09 7.27
N TRP A 112 14.24 2.76 7.77
CA TRP A 112 14.23 4.22 7.95
C TRP A 112 14.13 4.95 6.62
N LEU A 113 14.93 4.56 5.63
CA LEU A 113 14.92 5.17 4.31
C LEU A 113 13.53 5.09 3.67
N VAL A 114 12.93 3.90 3.64
CA VAL A 114 11.63 3.69 3.02
C VAL A 114 10.53 4.40 3.81
N ALA A 115 10.57 4.37 5.15
CA ALA A 115 9.62 5.10 6.00
C ALA A 115 9.61 6.60 5.69
N PHE A 116 10.78 7.23 5.61
CA PHE A 116 10.91 8.66 5.31
C PHE A 116 10.51 8.99 3.87
N VAL A 117 10.96 8.23 2.87
CA VAL A 117 10.63 8.50 1.47
C VAL A 117 9.12 8.35 1.23
N ALA A 118 8.51 7.28 1.72
CA ALA A 118 7.07 7.07 1.63
C ALA A 118 6.30 8.15 2.38
N GLY A 119 6.72 8.48 3.61
CA GLY A 119 6.07 9.49 4.45
C GLY A 119 6.11 10.88 3.83
N LEU A 120 7.31 11.40 3.58
CA LEU A 120 7.51 12.73 3.01
C LEU A 120 6.89 12.85 1.61
N GLY A 121 7.06 11.82 0.77
CA GLY A 121 6.50 11.79 -0.56
C GLY A 121 4.97 11.88 -0.56
N ASN A 122 4.29 11.05 0.23
CA ASN A 122 2.83 11.04 0.26
C ASN A 122 2.25 12.27 0.97
N VAL A 123 2.90 12.80 2.02
CA VAL A 123 2.53 14.10 2.61
C VAL A 123 2.62 15.21 1.57
N ALA A 124 3.72 15.28 0.81
CA ALA A 124 3.89 16.30 -0.23
C ALA A 124 2.82 16.20 -1.32
N VAL A 125 2.44 14.99 -1.73
CA VAL A 125 1.34 14.77 -2.68
C VAL A 125 0.01 15.27 -2.12
N LEU A 126 -0.33 14.93 -0.87
CA LEU A 126 -1.56 15.40 -0.22
C LEU A 126 -1.60 16.93 -0.16
N VAL A 127 -0.55 17.55 0.39
CA VAL A 127 -0.43 19.01 0.51
C VAL A 127 -0.56 19.66 -0.88
N GLY A 128 0.17 19.16 -1.88
CA GLY A 128 0.10 19.67 -3.25
C GLY A 128 -1.31 19.60 -3.84
N ARG A 129 -2.02 18.48 -3.64
CA ARG A 129 -3.39 18.28 -4.16
C ARG A 129 -4.47 19.03 -3.38
N PHE A 130 -4.19 19.51 -2.17
CA PHE A 130 -5.07 20.41 -1.42
C PHE A 130 -4.84 21.88 -1.76
N LEU A 131 -3.59 22.28 -1.99
CA LEU A 131 -3.24 23.67 -2.29
C LEU A 131 -3.45 24.04 -3.76
N LEU A 132 -3.23 23.09 -4.69
CA LEU A 132 -3.35 23.32 -6.12
C LEU A 132 -4.72 22.88 -6.63
N ALA A 133 -5.43 23.80 -7.29
CA ALA A 133 -6.70 23.48 -7.94
C ALA A 133 -6.44 22.59 -9.16
N GLU A 134 -7.02 21.39 -9.13
CA GLU A 134 -6.90 20.41 -10.21
C GLU A 134 -8.17 20.39 -11.06
N PRO A 135 -8.05 20.34 -12.40
CA PRO A 135 -9.21 20.37 -13.30
C PRO A 135 -10.10 19.12 -13.18
N ASN A 136 -9.56 17.99 -12.70
CA ASN A 136 -10.32 16.77 -12.45
C ASN A 136 -10.36 16.46 -10.95
N GLU A 137 -11.41 16.94 -10.29
CA GLU A 137 -11.57 16.82 -8.83
C GLU A 137 -11.76 15.35 -8.38
N VAL A 138 -12.45 14.52 -9.17
CA VAL A 138 -12.64 13.09 -8.88
C VAL A 138 -11.32 12.34 -8.96
N HIS A 139 -10.51 12.61 -9.99
CA HIS A 139 -9.16 12.04 -10.11
C HIS A 139 -8.27 12.47 -8.94
N SER A 140 -8.29 13.75 -8.59
CA SER A 140 -7.54 14.28 -7.44
C SER A 140 -7.98 13.60 -6.14
N PHE A 141 -9.28 13.36 -5.96
CA PHE A 141 -9.84 12.64 -4.82
C PHE A 141 -9.31 11.20 -4.69
N TYR A 142 -9.24 10.43 -5.78
CA TYR A 142 -8.66 9.08 -5.73
C TYR A 142 -7.18 9.09 -5.34
N ILE A 143 -6.39 10.01 -5.91
CA ILE A 143 -4.96 10.12 -5.57
C ILE A 143 -4.76 10.53 -4.10
N LYS A 144 -5.61 11.39 -3.54
CA LYS A 144 -5.57 11.73 -2.11
C LYS A 144 -5.79 10.49 -1.24
N ASN A 145 -6.76 9.66 -1.58
CA ASN A 145 -7.03 8.42 -0.84
C ASN A 145 -5.88 7.42 -0.98
N LEU A 146 -5.29 7.28 -2.17
CA LEU A 146 -4.13 6.42 -2.38
C LEU A 146 -2.92 6.87 -1.54
N SER A 147 -2.64 8.17 -1.51
CA SER A 147 -1.59 8.72 -0.64
C SER A 147 -1.91 8.55 0.85
N LEU A 148 -3.18 8.58 1.26
CA LEU A 148 -3.57 8.28 2.64
C LEU A 148 -3.31 6.81 2.98
N ALA A 149 -3.65 5.89 2.08
CA ALA A 149 -3.34 4.47 2.23
C ALA A 149 -1.83 4.25 2.40
N ASP A 150 -1.00 4.82 1.53
CA ASP A 150 0.46 4.68 1.58
C ASP A 150 1.11 5.34 2.82
N LEU A 151 0.49 6.37 3.40
CA LEU A 151 0.94 6.93 4.69
C LEU A 151 0.77 5.95 5.84
N LEU A 152 -0.24 5.08 5.81
CA LEU A 152 -0.39 4.04 6.84
C LEU A 152 0.80 3.06 6.82
N MET A 153 1.33 2.72 5.64
CA MET A 153 2.56 1.93 5.53
C MET A 153 3.76 2.67 6.13
N SER A 154 3.89 3.98 5.87
CA SER A 154 4.96 4.79 6.47
C SER A 154 4.87 4.81 8.00
N VAL A 155 3.68 4.98 8.57
CA VAL A 155 3.46 4.91 10.03
C VAL A 155 3.85 3.54 10.58
N TYR A 156 3.44 2.45 9.92
CA TYR A 156 3.85 1.09 10.28
C TYR A 156 5.38 0.95 10.34
N LEU A 157 6.10 1.37 9.28
CA LEU A 157 7.56 1.26 9.22
C LEU A 157 8.25 2.11 10.29
N PHE A 158 7.74 3.30 10.60
CA PHE A 158 8.27 4.11 11.69
C PHE A 158 8.13 3.42 13.06
N ILE A 159 7.02 2.73 13.29
CA ILE A 159 6.83 1.96 14.53
C ILE A 159 7.87 0.83 14.61
N ILE A 160 8.03 0.04 13.54
CA ILE A 160 9.04 -1.04 13.50
C ILE A 160 10.46 -0.49 13.70
N ALA A 161 10.80 0.61 13.03
CA ALA A 161 12.11 1.24 13.16
C ALA A 161 12.38 1.77 14.58
N ALA A 162 11.36 2.33 15.25
CA ALA A 162 11.47 2.79 16.62
C ALA A 162 11.69 1.62 17.59
N TYR A 163 10.93 0.54 17.45
CA TYR A 163 11.07 -0.65 18.30
C TYR A 163 12.39 -1.40 18.05
N ASP A 164 12.95 -1.39 16.84
CA ASP A 164 14.31 -1.90 16.60
C ASP A 164 15.36 -1.18 17.45
N VAL A 165 15.23 0.14 17.60
CA VAL A 165 16.14 0.93 18.44
C VAL A 165 15.94 0.58 19.91
N VAL A 166 14.69 0.43 20.36
CA VAL A 166 14.36 0.10 21.77
C VAL A 166 14.87 -1.28 22.17
N PHE A 167 14.71 -2.29 21.31
CA PHE A 167 15.06 -3.67 21.64
C PHE A 167 16.52 -4.05 21.37
N ARG A 168 17.36 -3.08 21.00
CA ARG A 168 18.71 -3.33 20.51
C ARG A 168 19.59 -4.03 21.55
N GLY A 169 20.19 -5.15 21.13
CA GLY A 169 21.12 -5.96 21.93
C GLY A 169 20.42 -6.98 22.85
N HIS A 170 19.11 -6.85 23.06
CA HIS A 170 18.36 -7.66 24.03
C HIS A 170 16.95 -8.02 23.51
N TYR A 171 16.82 -8.26 22.20
CA TYR A 171 15.53 -8.54 21.58
C TYR A 171 14.87 -9.80 22.13
N ILE A 172 15.63 -10.87 22.40
CA ILE A 172 15.08 -12.14 22.88
C ILE A 172 14.27 -12.02 24.18
N HIS A 173 14.59 -11.04 25.04
CA HIS A 173 13.83 -10.79 26.27
C HIS A 173 12.49 -10.08 26.02
N HIS A 174 12.36 -9.41 24.88
CA HIS A 174 11.18 -8.64 24.49
C HIS A 174 10.34 -9.35 23.43
N GLU A 175 10.91 -10.31 22.71
CA GLU A 175 10.35 -11.00 21.54
C GLU A 175 8.92 -11.49 21.79
N THR A 176 8.70 -12.29 22.83
CA THR A 176 7.38 -12.87 23.12
C THR A 176 6.40 -11.77 23.51
N ARG A 177 6.81 -10.84 24.38
CA ARG A 177 5.97 -9.71 24.78
C ARG A 177 5.60 -8.83 23.58
N TRP A 178 6.52 -8.63 22.64
CA TRP A 178 6.33 -7.81 21.45
C TRP A 178 5.34 -8.46 20.48
N ARG A 179 5.54 -9.73 20.11
CA ARG A 179 4.68 -10.43 19.15
C ARG A 179 3.23 -10.59 19.60
N HIS A 180 3.01 -10.79 20.91
CA HIS A 180 1.67 -10.84 21.51
C HIS A 180 1.11 -9.46 21.91
N SER A 181 1.85 -8.37 21.66
CA SER A 181 1.41 -7.05 22.06
C SER A 181 0.37 -6.48 21.10
N TRP A 182 -0.51 -5.64 21.64
CA TRP A 182 -1.46 -4.89 20.81
C TRP A 182 -0.74 -4.00 19.78
N GLN A 183 0.48 -3.52 20.10
CA GLN A 183 1.29 -2.71 19.20
C GLN A 183 1.69 -3.50 17.95
N CYS A 184 2.09 -4.77 18.10
CA CYS A 184 2.41 -5.62 16.98
C CYS A 184 1.15 -5.95 16.15
N SER A 185 0.03 -6.27 16.79
CA SER A 185 -1.24 -6.47 16.10
C SER A 185 -1.69 -5.22 15.32
N MET A 186 -1.50 -4.02 15.90
CA MET A 186 -1.78 -2.75 15.23
C MET A 186 -0.83 -2.51 14.04
N CYS A 187 0.46 -2.84 14.17
CA CYS A 187 1.41 -2.80 13.05
C CYS A 187 0.96 -3.70 11.90
N GLY A 188 0.56 -4.92 12.21
CA GLY A 188 0.05 -5.87 11.22
C GLY A 188 -1.24 -5.38 10.55
N PHE A 189 -2.17 -4.84 11.33
CA PHE A 189 -3.37 -4.19 10.82
C PHE A 189 -3.04 -3.02 9.88
N LEU A 190 -2.15 -2.11 10.28
CA LEU A 190 -1.77 -0.93 9.48
C LEU A 190 -1.10 -1.35 8.16
N SER A 191 -0.17 -2.31 8.21
CA SER A 191 0.52 -2.81 7.01
C SER A 191 -0.47 -3.44 6.02
N THR A 192 -1.40 -4.26 6.52
CA THR A 192 -2.44 -4.94 5.70
C THR A 192 -3.45 -3.94 5.17
N LEU A 193 -3.95 -3.03 6.01
CA LEU A 193 -4.91 -2.01 5.60
C LEU A 193 -4.31 -1.13 4.50
N SER A 194 -3.06 -0.72 4.66
CA SER A 194 -2.34 0.04 3.65
C SER A 194 -2.20 -0.72 2.33
N SER A 195 -1.67 -1.94 2.37
CA SER A 195 -1.42 -2.74 1.16
C SER A 195 -2.73 -3.06 0.40
N GLU A 196 -3.75 -3.56 1.11
CA GLU A 196 -5.01 -3.98 0.50
C GLU A 196 -5.83 -2.78 0.01
N SER A 197 -5.88 -1.69 0.78
CA SER A 197 -6.59 -0.48 0.31
C SER A 197 -5.91 0.12 -0.91
N SER A 198 -4.57 0.18 -0.99
CA SER A 198 -3.86 0.68 -2.17
C SER A 198 -4.21 -0.10 -3.44
N VAL A 199 -4.24 -1.44 -3.38
CA VAL A 199 -4.58 -2.31 -4.53
C VAL A 199 -6.04 -2.15 -4.96
N LEU A 200 -6.97 -2.09 -4.01
CA LEU A 200 -8.39 -1.84 -4.29
C LEU A 200 -8.62 -0.42 -4.86
N ILE A 201 -7.90 0.59 -4.36
CA ILE A 201 -7.95 1.96 -4.89
C ILE A 201 -7.41 2.01 -6.32
N LEU A 202 -6.30 1.33 -6.62
CA LEU A 202 -5.77 1.22 -7.99
C LEU A 202 -6.75 0.53 -8.93
N THR A 203 -7.49 -0.45 -8.43
CA THR A 203 -8.55 -1.14 -9.17
C THR A 203 -9.70 -0.17 -9.48
N ILE A 204 -10.18 0.61 -8.50
CA ILE A 204 -11.23 1.62 -8.72
C ILE A 204 -10.75 2.75 -9.65
N ILE A 205 -9.52 3.21 -9.52
CA ILE A 205 -8.91 4.17 -10.46
C ILE A 205 -8.96 3.60 -11.88
N THR A 206 -8.61 2.32 -12.03
CA THR A 206 -8.63 1.64 -13.33
C THR A 206 -10.06 1.53 -13.89
N VAL A 207 -11.06 1.19 -13.06
CA VAL A 207 -12.48 1.18 -13.45
C VAL A 207 -12.94 2.57 -13.91
N ASP A 208 -12.59 3.61 -13.15
CA ASP A 208 -12.92 4.99 -13.48
C ASP A 208 -12.34 5.41 -14.84
N ARG A 209 -11.07 5.06 -15.09
CA ARG A 209 -10.43 5.30 -16.39
C ARG A 209 -11.04 4.47 -17.51
N TYR A 210 -11.24 3.18 -17.28
CA TYR A 210 -11.86 2.26 -18.23
C TYR A 210 -13.22 2.79 -18.70
N THR A 211 -14.09 3.17 -17.75
CA THR A 211 -15.42 3.68 -18.09
C THR A 211 -15.38 5.02 -18.82
N SER A 212 -14.44 5.90 -18.49
CA SER A 212 -14.27 7.20 -19.16
C SER A 212 -13.78 7.05 -20.61
N ILE A 213 -12.97 6.03 -20.90
CA ILE A 213 -12.35 5.82 -22.21
C ILE A 213 -13.25 4.99 -23.14
N LEU A 214 -13.90 3.93 -22.64
CA LEU A 214 -14.79 3.11 -23.47
C LEU A 214 -16.16 3.73 -23.68
N TYR A 215 -16.63 4.58 -22.77
CA TYR A 215 -17.96 5.19 -22.85
C TYR A 215 -17.89 6.74 -22.79
N PRO A 216 -17.21 7.39 -23.75
CA PRO A 216 -16.98 8.84 -23.73
C PRO A 216 -18.26 9.68 -23.84
N LEU A 217 -19.37 9.09 -24.35
CA LEU A 217 -20.68 9.73 -24.50
C LEU A 217 -21.68 9.37 -23.40
N SER A 218 -21.22 8.74 -22.31
CA SER A 218 -22.10 8.45 -21.18
C SER A 218 -22.66 9.76 -20.61
N LEU A 219 -23.98 9.95 -20.72
CA LEU A 219 -24.70 11.11 -20.20
C LEU A 219 -24.61 11.20 -18.66
N LYS A 220 -24.22 10.10 -17.99
CA LYS A 220 -24.04 10.05 -16.55
C LYS A 220 -22.66 10.60 -16.18
N ARG A 221 -22.61 11.88 -15.81
CA ARG A 221 -21.38 12.48 -15.25
C ARG A 221 -20.98 11.77 -13.96
N ARG A 222 -19.68 11.43 -13.86
CA ARG A 222 -19.07 10.96 -12.60
C ARG A 222 -19.02 12.13 -11.62
N THR A 223 -19.68 11.97 -10.47
CA THR A 223 -19.73 12.99 -9.42
C THR A 223 -18.85 12.58 -8.25
N ILE A 224 -18.36 13.57 -7.49
CA ILE A 224 -17.62 13.34 -6.24
C ILE A 224 -18.45 12.49 -5.27
N ALA A 225 -19.78 12.65 -5.23
CA ALA A 225 -20.65 11.81 -4.41
C ALA A 225 -20.54 10.33 -4.77
N SER A 226 -20.62 9.99 -6.07
CA SER A 226 -20.45 8.60 -6.52
C SER A 226 -19.06 8.03 -6.22
N ALA A 227 -18.02 8.85 -6.37
CA ALA A 227 -16.65 8.47 -6.05
C ALA A 227 -16.45 8.27 -4.54
N SER A 228 -17.10 9.10 -3.72
CA SER A 228 -17.04 9.02 -2.25
C SER A 228 -17.71 7.75 -1.72
N ILE A 229 -18.86 7.37 -2.30
CA ILE A 229 -19.53 6.10 -1.96
C ILE A 229 -18.64 4.90 -2.33
N ALA A 230 -18.08 4.90 -3.54
CA ALA A 230 -17.16 3.83 -3.99
C ALA A 230 -15.93 3.74 -3.08
N MET A 231 -15.35 4.89 -2.70
CA MET A 231 -14.21 4.95 -1.80
C MET A 231 -14.56 4.48 -0.38
N GLY A 232 -15.71 4.88 0.14
CA GLY A 232 -16.21 4.39 1.43
C GLY A 232 -16.38 2.87 1.44
N ALA A 233 -16.88 2.28 0.35
CA ALA A 233 -16.97 0.83 0.21
C ALA A 233 -15.57 0.16 0.18
N VAL A 234 -14.61 0.71 -0.57
CA VAL A 234 -13.23 0.21 -0.61
C VAL A 234 -12.59 0.22 0.77
N TRP A 235 -12.66 1.35 1.49
CA TRP A 235 -12.14 1.44 2.85
C TRP A 235 -12.83 0.47 3.81
N SER A 236 -14.15 0.33 3.70
CA SER A 236 -14.91 -0.59 4.55
C SER A 236 -14.47 -2.04 4.33
N VAL A 237 -14.29 -2.45 3.07
CA VAL A 237 -13.79 -3.79 2.72
C VAL A 237 -12.34 -3.98 3.20
N ALA A 238 -11.45 -3.02 2.96
CA ALA A 238 -10.06 -3.12 3.38
C ALA A 238 -9.90 -3.17 4.91
N ILE A 239 -10.68 -2.35 5.64
CA ILE A 239 -10.72 -2.37 7.11
C ILE A 239 -11.28 -3.69 7.60
N LEU A 240 -12.37 -4.18 7.01
CA LEU A 240 -12.95 -5.47 7.38
C LEU A 240 -11.92 -6.58 7.23
N LEU A 241 -11.29 -6.70 6.05
CA LEU A 241 -10.27 -7.71 5.81
C LEU A 241 -9.10 -7.55 6.81
N SER A 242 -8.59 -6.33 7.01
CA SER A 242 -7.47 -6.13 7.93
C SER A 242 -7.83 -6.33 9.42
N ALA A 243 -9.08 -6.11 9.81
CA ALA A 243 -9.51 -6.24 11.20
C ALA A 243 -9.94 -7.67 11.57
N LEU A 244 -10.30 -8.51 10.60
CA LEU A 244 -10.77 -9.88 10.85
C LEU A 244 -9.80 -10.70 11.71
N PRO A 245 -8.47 -10.68 11.49
CA PRO A 245 -7.53 -11.43 12.32
C PRO A 245 -7.30 -10.84 13.71
N LEU A 246 -7.84 -9.66 14.02
CA LEU A 246 -7.83 -9.09 15.37
C LEU A 246 -8.98 -9.61 16.24
N LEU A 247 -9.94 -10.31 15.63
CA LEU A 247 -11.03 -10.96 16.35
C LEU A 247 -10.52 -12.24 17.01
N ASP A 248 -10.98 -12.49 18.24
CA ASP A 248 -10.65 -13.67 19.02
C ASP A 248 -11.38 -14.90 18.47
N ILE A 249 -10.89 -15.41 17.34
CA ILE A 249 -11.41 -16.57 16.62
C ILE A 249 -10.28 -17.59 16.53
N ASP A 250 -10.53 -18.81 17.01
CA ASP A 250 -9.57 -19.94 17.04
C ASP A 250 -8.84 -20.19 15.70
N TYR A 251 -9.46 -19.84 14.57
CA TYR A 251 -8.88 -19.97 13.24
C TYR A 251 -7.61 -19.12 13.05
N TYR A 252 -7.61 -17.87 13.54
CA TYR A 252 -6.47 -16.94 13.40
C TYR A 252 -5.42 -17.17 14.48
N GLY A 253 -5.83 -17.61 15.68
CA GLY A 253 -4.96 -17.78 16.83
C GLY A 253 -4.44 -16.45 17.40
N ASP A 254 -3.62 -16.55 18.44
CA ASP A 254 -3.12 -15.39 19.21
C ASP A 254 -2.01 -14.59 18.49
N GLU A 255 -1.42 -15.16 17.42
CA GLU A 255 -0.19 -14.67 16.80
C GLU A 255 -0.30 -14.47 15.29
N PHE A 256 -1.48 -14.27 14.72
CA PHE A 256 -1.61 -14.12 13.26
C PHE A 256 -0.71 -13.01 12.69
N TYR A 257 -0.83 -11.80 13.24
CA TYR A 257 0.06 -10.69 12.91
C TYR A 257 1.43 -10.85 13.57
N GLY A 258 1.46 -11.41 14.77
CA GLY A 258 2.67 -11.66 15.54
C GLY A 258 3.54 -12.81 15.06
N ASN A 259 3.27 -13.45 13.91
CA ASN A 259 3.99 -14.66 13.48
C ASN A 259 5.48 -14.42 13.15
N ASN A 260 5.92 -13.16 13.06
CA ASN A 260 7.31 -12.74 12.93
C ASN A 260 7.55 -11.43 13.67
N GLY A 261 8.83 -11.06 13.86
CA GLY A 261 9.20 -9.84 14.58
C GLY A 261 8.69 -8.53 13.95
N VAL A 262 8.47 -8.48 12.63
CA VAL A 262 8.00 -7.27 11.92
C VAL A 262 6.48 -7.18 11.77
N CYS A 263 5.75 -8.09 12.43
CA CYS A 263 4.30 -8.10 12.53
C CYS A 263 3.57 -8.25 11.17
N LEU A 264 4.20 -8.89 10.19
CA LEU A 264 3.69 -8.97 8.82
C LEU A 264 2.99 -10.32 8.57
N PRO A 265 1.71 -10.35 8.15
CA PRO A 265 0.94 -11.59 8.01
C PRO A 265 1.20 -12.31 6.68
N LEU A 266 2.42 -12.29 6.14
CA LEU A 266 2.71 -12.84 4.80
C LEU A 266 2.96 -14.36 4.80
N GLN A 267 3.47 -14.89 5.93
CA GLN A 267 3.69 -16.32 6.18
C GLN A 267 4.54 -17.03 5.13
N ILE A 268 5.71 -16.45 4.77
CA ILE A 268 6.66 -17.11 3.86
C ILE A 268 7.55 -18.13 4.59
N HIS A 269 8.01 -17.79 5.80
CA HIS A 269 8.87 -18.66 6.61
C HIS A 269 8.12 -19.88 7.14
N ASP A 270 6.85 -19.71 7.50
CA ASP A 270 5.94 -20.80 7.86
C ASP A 270 4.70 -20.81 6.93
N PRO A 271 4.80 -21.42 5.73
CA PRO A 271 3.76 -21.37 4.71
C PRO A 271 2.48 -22.13 5.08
N PHE A 272 2.51 -22.98 6.11
CA PHE A 272 1.36 -23.76 6.58
C PHE A 272 1.00 -23.44 8.04
N GLY A 273 1.38 -22.25 8.51
CA GLY A 273 1.02 -21.73 9.83
C GLY A 273 -0.49 -21.54 10.01
N GLN A 274 -0.90 -21.03 11.17
CA GLN A 274 -2.33 -20.77 11.45
C GLN A 274 -2.92 -19.75 10.45
N ALA A 275 -4.14 -19.99 9.97
CA ALA A 275 -4.81 -19.15 8.98
C ALA A 275 -4.00 -18.85 7.69
N TRP A 276 -3.13 -19.78 7.26
CA TRP A 276 -2.35 -19.63 6.03
C TRP A 276 -3.19 -19.41 4.77
N GLU A 277 -4.38 -20.02 4.71
CA GLU A 277 -5.31 -19.90 3.59
C GLU A 277 -5.77 -18.44 3.45
N TYR A 278 -6.06 -17.79 4.58
CA TYR A 278 -6.48 -16.40 4.63
C TYR A 278 -5.40 -15.44 4.16
N SER A 279 -4.18 -15.59 4.70
CA SER A 279 -3.02 -14.82 4.26
C SER A 279 -2.74 -15.03 2.75
N THR A 280 -2.89 -16.25 2.26
CA THR A 280 -2.69 -16.58 0.84
C THR A 280 -3.78 -15.96 -0.03
N PHE A 281 -5.03 -16.01 0.43
CA PHE A 281 -6.14 -15.36 -0.25
C PHE A 281 -5.92 -13.85 -0.38
N LEU A 282 -5.51 -13.14 0.68
CA LEU A 282 -5.26 -11.71 0.62
C LEU A 282 -4.06 -11.36 -0.29
N PHE A 283 -2.87 -11.83 0.08
CA PHE A 283 -1.63 -11.37 -0.56
C PHE A 283 -1.36 -12.00 -1.93
N CYS A 284 -1.98 -13.15 -2.25
CA CYS A 284 -1.88 -13.77 -3.57
C CYS A 284 -3.19 -13.72 -4.35
N GLY A 285 -4.29 -14.22 -3.77
CA GLY A 285 -5.56 -14.39 -4.49
C GLY A 285 -6.19 -13.07 -4.95
N LEU A 286 -6.48 -12.19 -3.99
CA LEU A 286 -7.10 -10.89 -4.23
C LEU A 286 -6.20 -9.99 -5.10
N ASN A 287 -4.92 -9.96 -4.76
CA ASN A 287 -3.90 -9.23 -5.51
C ASN A 287 -3.80 -9.70 -6.97
N LEU A 288 -3.68 -11.00 -7.22
CA LEU A 288 -3.65 -11.57 -8.58
C LEU A 288 -4.93 -11.24 -9.35
N ALA A 289 -6.10 -11.40 -8.72
CA ALA A 289 -7.38 -11.08 -9.35
C ALA A 289 -7.46 -9.59 -9.75
N ALA A 290 -7.04 -8.69 -8.86
CA ALA A 290 -6.94 -7.26 -9.15
C ALA A 290 -6.00 -6.99 -10.33
N PHE A 291 -4.81 -7.58 -10.35
CA PHE A 291 -3.85 -7.38 -11.44
C PHE A 291 -4.34 -7.91 -12.78
N LEU A 292 -4.98 -9.08 -12.82
CA LEU A 292 -5.56 -9.62 -14.05
C LEU A 292 -6.67 -8.72 -14.59
N PHE A 293 -7.55 -8.22 -13.72
CA PHE A 293 -8.58 -7.26 -14.10
C PHE A 293 -7.95 -5.97 -14.64
N ILE A 294 -6.96 -5.42 -13.94
CA ILE A 294 -6.30 -4.19 -14.33
C ILE A 294 -5.60 -4.36 -15.68
N LEU A 295 -4.85 -5.44 -15.87
CA LEU A 295 -4.18 -5.78 -17.13
C LEU A 295 -5.18 -5.86 -18.28
N PHE A 296 -6.28 -6.60 -18.08
CA PHE A 296 -7.37 -6.68 -19.06
C PHE A 296 -7.90 -5.29 -19.42
N ALA A 297 -8.22 -4.47 -18.41
CA ALA A 297 -8.76 -3.13 -18.62
C ALA A 297 -7.79 -2.22 -19.41
N TYR A 298 -6.48 -2.27 -19.15
CA TYR A 298 -5.49 -1.52 -19.91
C TYR A 298 -5.31 -2.01 -21.34
N ILE A 299 -5.34 -3.33 -21.56
CA ILE A 299 -5.32 -3.90 -22.91
C ILE A 299 -6.54 -3.39 -23.70
N SER A 300 -7.74 -3.47 -23.12
CA SER A 300 -8.97 -2.95 -23.75
C SER A 300 -8.87 -1.44 -24.03
N MET A 301 -8.43 -0.64 -23.05
CA MET A 301 -8.22 0.80 -23.23
C MET A 301 -7.22 1.08 -24.36
N PHE A 302 -6.13 0.33 -24.44
CA PHE A 302 -5.13 0.48 -25.50
C PHE A 302 -5.69 0.20 -26.89
N PHE A 303 -6.49 -0.87 -27.05
CA PHE A 303 -7.16 -1.18 -28.31
C PHE A 303 -8.18 -0.12 -28.69
N THR A 304 -9.03 0.32 -27.76
CA THR A 304 -9.99 1.41 -28.00
C THR A 304 -9.28 2.68 -28.46
N ILE A 305 -8.25 3.14 -27.73
CA ILE A 305 -7.47 4.34 -28.10
C ILE A 305 -6.79 4.18 -29.46
N SER A 306 -6.32 2.98 -29.79
CA SER A 306 -5.63 2.71 -31.06
C SER A 306 -6.59 2.69 -32.24
N HIS A 307 -7.82 2.21 -32.04
CA HIS A 307 -8.87 2.13 -33.05
C HIS A 307 -9.64 3.44 -33.23
N SER A 308 -9.73 4.30 -32.20
CA SER A 308 -10.37 5.63 -32.26
C SER A 308 -9.60 6.68 -33.10
N LYS A 309 -8.79 6.26 -34.09
CA LYS A 309 -8.00 7.14 -34.96
C LYS A 309 -8.73 7.71 -36.18
N ILE A 310 -10.02 7.42 -36.36
CA ILE A 310 -10.77 7.86 -37.55
C ILE A 310 -11.68 9.03 -37.17
N GLY A 311 -11.19 10.25 -37.42
CA GLY A 311 -11.99 11.49 -37.43
C GLY A 311 -11.94 12.31 -36.14
N LEU A 312 -11.33 13.51 -36.20
CA LEU A 312 -11.35 14.57 -35.18
C LEU A 312 -10.54 14.30 -33.89
N ARG A 313 -9.22 14.50 -33.96
CA ARG A 313 -8.34 14.57 -32.78
C ARG A 313 -8.66 15.84 -31.96
N SER A 314 -9.53 15.72 -30.96
CA SER A 314 -9.74 16.74 -29.93
C SER A 314 -8.57 16.77 -28.94
N THR A 315 -8.24 17.95 -28.41
CA THR A 315 -7.25 18.14 -27.31
C THR A 315 -7.55 17.25 -26.10
N GLN A 316 -8.83 16.93 -25.87
CA GLN A 316 -9.32 16.03 -24.82
C GLN A 316 -8.75 14.60 -24.96
N GLN A 317 -8.81 14.00 -26.17
CA GLN A 317 -8.32 12.63 -26.42
C GLN A 317 -6.80 12.50 -26.21
N LEU A 318 -6.03 13.56 -26.51
CA LEU A 318 -4.58 13.57 -26.29
C LEU A 318 -4.24 13.61 -24.79
N GLN A 319 -5.05 14.34 -24.01
CA GLN A 319 -4.92 14.42 -22.56
C GLN A 319 -5.28 13.07 -21.91
N ASP A 320 -6.36 12.43 -22.35
CA ASP A 320 -6.78 11.10 -21.87
C ASP A 320 -5.73 10.02 -22.15
N ARG A 321 -5.11 10.02 -23.35
CA ARG A 321 -4.00 9.10 -23.68
C ARG A 321 -2.76 9.32 -22.82
N THR A 322 -2.44 10.58 -22.52
CA THR A 322 -1.29 10.93 -21.66
C THR A 322 -1.53 10.49 -20.21
N ILE A 323 -2.76 10.69 -19.72
CA ILE A 323 -3.19 10.27 -18.39
C ILE A 323 -3.22 8.73 -18.30
N ALA A 324 -3.76 8.03 -19.30
CA ALA A 324 -3.80 6.57 -19.33
C ALA A 324 -2.39 5.95 -19.33
N LYS A 325 -1.46 6.48 -20.12
CA LYS A 325 -0.05 6.02 -20.11
C LYS A 325 0.62 6.21 -18.75
N ARG A 326 0.32 7.32 -18.07
CA ARG A 326 0.81 7.59 -16.71
C ARG A 326 0.29 6.57 -15.71
N PHE A 327 -0.99 6.22 -15.77
CA PHE A 327 -1.57 5.21 -14.87
C PHE A 327 -1.12 3.78 -15.17
N ALA A 328 -0.92 3.44 -16.45
CA ALA A 328 -0.31 2.17 -16.82
C ALA A 328 1.10 2.03 -16.21
N PHE A 329 1.86 3.13 -16.10
CA PHE A 329 3.15 3.12 -15.41
C PHE A 329 3.01 2.92 -13.89
N ILE A 330 2.08 3.63 -13.24
CA ILE A 330 1.79 3.48 -11.79
C ILE A 330 1.35 2.06 -11.45
N VAL A 331 0.46 1.49 -12.26
CA VAL A 331 0.02 0.11 -12.07
C VAL A 331 1.14 -0.88 -12.37
N GLY A 332 1.97 -0.60 -13.38
CA GLY A 332 3.11 -1.44 -13.72
C GLY A 332 4.12 -1.54 -12.58
N THR A 333 4.37 -0.47 -11.84
CA THR A 333 5.28 -0.53 -10.68
C THR A 333 4.72 -1.32 -9.53
N ASP A 334 3.42 -1.19 -9.25
CA ASP A 334 2.73 -1.99 -8.22
C ASP A 334 2.80 -3.49 -8.58
N PHE A 335 2.45 -3.85 -9.81
CA PHE A 335 2.58 -5.21 -10.33
C PHE A 335 4.00 -5.76 -10.19
N LEU A 336 5.03 -4.98 -10.55
CA LEU A 336 6.43 -5.39 -10.44
C LEU A 336 6.89 -5.59 -8.98
N CYS A 337 6.28 -4.89 -8.02
CA CYS A 337 6.57 -5.08 -6.60
C CYS A 337 5.86 -6.33 -6.05
N TRP A 338 4.65 -6.63 -6.51
CA TRP A 338 3.86 -7.75 -6.00
C TRP A 338 4.18 -9.11 -6.62
N VAL A 339 4.56 -9.16 -7.90
CA VAL A 339 4.88 -10.42 -8.58
C VAL A 339 5.96 -11.23 -7.84
N PRO A 340 7.11 -10.66 -7.43
CA PRO A 340 8.11 -11.41 -6.69
C PRO A 340 7.58 -11.96 -5.36
N ILE A 341 6.74 -11.20 -4.65
CA ILE A 341 6.13 -11.61 -3.37
C ILE A 341 5.26 -12.83 -3.56
N VAL A 342 4.34 -12.77 -4.54
CA VAL A 342 3.42 -13.86 -4.85
C VAL A 342 4.18 -15.11 -5.29
N LEU A 343 5.20 -14.94 -6.14
CA LEU A 343 6.02 -16.06 -6.61
C LEU A 343 6.77 -16.73 -5.46
N ILE A 344 7.43 -15.96 -4.60
CA ILE A 344 8.17 -16.50 -3.45
C ILE A 344 7.22 -17.24 -2.51
N LYS A 345 6.03 -16.67 -2.24
CA LYS A 345 5.02 -17.33 -1.41
C LYS A 345 4.52 -18.65 -2.01
N VAL A 346 4.24 -18.69 -3.31
CA VAL A 346 3.83 -19.93 -3.99
C VAL A 346 4.95 -20.97 -3.96
N ILE A 347 6.21 -20.57 -4.16
CA ILE A 347 7.37 -21.46 -4.07
C ILE A 347 7.52 -22.02 -2.64
N ALA A 348 7.37 -21.18 -1.61
CA ALA A 348 7.41 -21.61 -0.20
C ALA A 348 6.31 -22.66 0.09
N MET A 349 5.09 -22.42 -0.39
CA MET A 349 3.99 -23.39 -0.29
C MET A 349 4.23 -24.68 -1.10
N GLY A 350 5.08 -24.64 -2.13
CA GLY A 350 5.56 -25.81 -2.86
C GLY A 350 6.53 -26.68 -2.06
N GLY A 351 6.87 -26.31 -0.82
CA GLY A 351 7.78 -27.03 0.06
C GLY A 351 9.26 -26.70 -0.19
N VAL A 352 9.56 -25.66 -0.97
CA VAL A 352 10.93 -25.20 -1.21
C VAL A 352 11.32 -24.22 -0.11
N GLU A 353 12.39 -24.55 0.63
CA GLU A 353 12.93 -23.65 1.66
C GLU A 353 13.45 -22.36 1.02
N ILE A 354 12.89 -21.23 1.46
CA ILE A 354 13.30 -19.90 1.03
C ILE A 354 14.44 -19.42 1.91
N GLN A 355 15.47 -18.84 1.29
CA GLN A 355 16.57 -18.24 2.03
C GLN A 355 16.06 -17.13 2.96
N LYS A 356 16.47 -17.21 4.23
CA LYS A 356 16.10 -16.27 5.30
C LYS A 356 16.35 -14.80 4.93
N ASP A 357 17.48 -14.52 4.29
CA ASP A 357 17.81 -13.16 3.82
C ASP A 357 16.83 -12.65 2.77
N LEU A 358 16.43 -13.51 1.81
CA LEU A 358 15.48 -13.15 0.76
C LEU A 358 14.11 -12.80 1.35
N TYR A 359 13.64 -13.59 2.31
CA TYR A 359 12.41 -13.29 3.05
C TYR A 359 12.49 -11.93 3.75
N ALA A 360 13.61 -11.62 4.42
CA ALA A 360 13.79 -10.35 5.10
C ALA A 360 13.78 -9.14 4.15
N TRP A 361 14.43 -9.26 2.99
CA TRP A 361 14.39 -8.24 1.94
C TRP A 361 12.97 -8.02 1.40
N VAL A 362 12.20 -9.10 1.22
CA VAL A 362 10.81 -8.99 0.77
C VAL A 362 9.96 -8.21 1.78
N ALA A 363 10.05 -8.57 3.07
CA ALA A 363 9.23 -7.97 4.11
C ALA A 363 9.58 -6.49 4.38
N VAL A 364 10.87 -6.16 4.48
CA VAL A 364 11.32 -4.82 4.93
C VAL A 364 11.50 -3.83 3.78
N PHE A 365 11.80 -4.31 2.57
CA PHE A 365 12.09 -3.45 1.43
C PHE A 365 11.08 -3.61 0.29
N LEU A 366 10.88 -4.82 -0.22
CA LEU A 366 10.13 -5.02 -1.46
C LEU A 366 8.62 -4.76 -1.30
N LEU A 367 8.02 -5.16 -0.19
CA LEU A 367 6.61 -4.89 0.09
C LEU A 367 6.34 -3.38 0.27
N PRO A 368 7.12 -2.64 1.09
CA PRO A 368 6.83 -1.22 1.33
C PRO A 368 7.35 -0.25 0.25
N VAL A 369 8.23 -0.69 -0.67
CA VAL A 369 8.79 0.20 -1.72
C VAL A 369 7.73 0.76 -2.65
N ASN A 370 6.65 0.01 -2.89
CA ASN A 370 5.56 0.45 -3.75
C ASN A 370 4.95 1.79 -3.26
N SER A 371 4.71 1.90 -1.95
CA SER A 371 4.21 3.12 -1.32
C SER A 371 5.19 4.30 -1.40
N ALA A 372 6.50 4.03 -1.48
CA ALA A 372 7.53 5.05 -1.69
C ALA A 372 7.61 5.52 -3.15
N LEU A 373 7.33 4.63 -4.11
CA LEU A 373 7.35 4.95 -5.53
C LEU A 373 6.14 5.79 -5.94
N ASN A 374 4.95 5.50 -5.41
CA ASN A 374 3.69 6.16 -5.77
C ASN A 374 3.79 7.71 -5.88
N PRO A 375 4.30 8.45 -4.88
CA PRO A 375 4.53 9.90 -4.97
C PRO A 375 5.43 10.34 -6.11
N VAL A 376 6.52 9.61 -6.34
CA VAL A 376 7.48 9.87 -7.42
C VAL A 376 6.76 9.72 -8.76
N LEU A 377 5.91 8.70 -8.90
CA LEU A 377 5.14 8.47 -10.12
C LEU A 377 4.05 9.51 -10.33
N TYR A 378 3.43 10.03 -9.27
CA TYR A 378 2.48 11.13 -9.39
C TYR A 378 3.18 12.46 -9.74
N THR A 379 4.39 12.66 -9.26
CA THR A 379 5.09 13.95 -9.40
C THR A 379 5.87 14.02 -10.72
N LEU A 380 6.70 13.02 -11.03
CA LEU A 380 7.55 12.96 -12.23
C LEU A 380 6.77 12.92 -13.55
N THR A 381 5.54 12.43 -13.51
CA THR A 381 4.68 12.34 -14.70
C THR A 381 3.83 13.59 -14.92
N THR A 382 3.90 14.60 -14.04
CA THR A 382 3.14 15.86 -14.18
C THR A 382 3.92 16.90 -15.00
N LYS A 383 3.23 17.58 -15.93
CA LYS A 383 3.86 18.58 -16.83
C LYS A 383 4.59 19.70 -16.08
N LEU A 384 4.03 20.15 -14.95
CA LEU A 384 4.61 21.20 -14.11
C LEU A 384 5.99 20.80 -13.56
N PHE A 385 6.15 19.59 -13.02
CA PHE A 385 7.43 19.15 -12.50
C PHE A 385 8.47 18.98 -13.62
N LYS A 386 8.08 18.48 -14.80
CA LYS A 386 8.97 18.43 -15.97
C LYS A 386 9.46 19.81 -16.39
N GLN A 387 8.60 20.83 -16.32
CA GLN A 387 8.97 22.21 -16.61
C GLN A 387 9.93 22.78 -15.56
N HIS A 388 9.72 22.49 -14.27
CA HIS A 388 10.63 22.89 -13.18
C HIS A 388 11.97 22.15 -13.20
N LEU A 389 11.98 20.83 -13.40
CA LEU A 389 13.20 20.03 -13.58
C LEU A 389 13.97 20.49 -14.82
N ALA A 390 13.30 20.74 -15.94
CA ALA A 390 13.94 21.30 -17.12
C ALA A 390 14.56 22.66 -16.80
N LYS A 391 13.89 23.52 -16.03
CA LYS A 391 14.42 24.81 -15.60
C LYS A 391 15.66 24.67 -14.71
N ILE A 392 15.64 23.74 -13.74
CA ILE A 392 16.78 23.46 -12.86
C ILE A 392 17.96 22.89 -13.67
N VAL A 393 17.71 21.92 -14.55
CA VAL A 393 18.73 21.31 -15.41
C VAL A 393 19.31 22.31 -16.41
N TYR A 394 18.49 23.20 -16.98
CA TYR A 394 18.97 24.30 -17.84
C TYR A 394 19.78 25.34 -17.06
N SER A 395 19.37 25.65 -15.82
CA SER A 395 20.08 26.56 -14.94
C SER A 395 21.41 25.98 -14.44
N CYS A 396 21.54 24.65 -14.33
CA CYS A 396 22.81 23.97 -14.05
C CYS A 396 23.68 23.77 -15.30
N ARG A 397 23.11 23.83 -16.52
CA ARG A 397 23.85 23.70 -17.79
C ARG A 397 24.35 25.02 -18.37
N THR A 398 23.90 26.16 -17.83
CA THR A 398 24.42 27.47 -18.22
C THR A 398 25.49 27.89 -17.21
N PRO A 399 26.76 28.04 -17.62
CA PRO A 399 27.75 28.70 -16.78
C PRO A 399 27.25 30.11 -16.50
N ALA A 400 27.10 30.47 -15.22
CA ALA A 400 26.70 31.79 -14.81
C ALA A 400 27.76 32.81 -15.27
N HIS A 401 27.47 33.55 -16.33
CA HIS A 401 28.06 34.87 -16.49
C HIS A 401 27.36 35.79 -15.50
N THR A 402 28.16 36.26 -14.55
CA THR A 402 27.84 37.21 -13.49
C THR A 402 26.99 38.39 -13.98
N ALA A 403 25.81 38.52 -13.41
CA ALA A 403 25.13 39.81 -13.27
C ALA A 403 24.48 39.84 -11.88
N ASN A 404 25.05 40.69 -11.02
CA ASN A 404 24.46 41.11 -9.77
C ASN A 404 23.05 41.66 -10.04
N ASP A 405 22.04 41.09 -9.39
CA ASP A 405 21.01 41.92 -8.79
C ASP A 405 20.37 41.22 -7.61
N SER A 406 20.61 41.81 -6.44
CA SER A 406 19.97 41.52 -5.18
C SER A 406 18.50 41.91 -5.22
N SER A 407 17.60 40.93 -5.21
CA SER A 407 16.24 41.12 -4.70
C SER A 407 15.66 39.79 -4.23
N GLY A 408 15.41 39.71 -2.92
CA GLY A 408 14.82 38.56 -2.26
C GLY A 408 13.44 38.25 -2.82
N ILE A 409 13.20 36.98 -3.14
CA ILE A 409 11.91 36.49 -3.60
C ILE A 409 10.97 36.41 -2.38
N SER A 410 10.11 37.41 -2.23
CA SER A 410 9.03 37.40 -1.25
C SER A 410 7.83 36.62 -1.80
N LEU A 411 7.30 35.69 -0.99
CA LEU A 411 6.23 34.74 -1.32
C LEU A 411 4.83 35.37 -1.54
N THR A 412 4.71 36.70 -1.51
CA THR A 412 3.42 37.42 -1.52
C THR A 412 2.87 37.72 -2.92
N SER A 413 3.64 37.53 -4.01
CA SER A 413 3.18 37.85 -5.38
C SER A 413 2.26 36.79 -6.01
N ILE A 414 2.10 35.62 -5.37
CA ILE A 414 1.27 34.51 -5.90
C ILE A 414 -0.24 34.77 -5.72
N LEU A 415 -0.65 35.67 -4.82
CA LEU A 415 -2.07 35.87 -4.50
C LEU A 415 -2.79 36.92 -5.37
N HIS A 416 -2.07 37.86 -6.01
CA HIS A 416 -2.73 39.00 -6.66
C HIS A 416 -3.07 38.84 -8.15
N HIS A 417 -2.55 37.83 -8.84
CA HIS A 417 -2.79 37.69 -10.29
C HIS A 417 -4.14 37.00 -10.64
N ARG A 418 -4.92 36.54 -9.66
CA ARG A 418 -6.05 35.61 -9.92
C ARG A 418 -7.42 36.26 -10.15
N ASN A 419 -7.55 37.59 -10.11
CA ASN A 419 -8.85 38.26 -10.23
C ASN A 419 -9.21 38.87 -11.60
N SER A 420 -8.42 38.68 -12.67
CA SER A 420 -8.70 39.32 -13.97
C SER A 420 -8.96 38.34 -15.13
N LYS A 421 -9.74 37.28 -14.94
CA LYS A 421 -10.32 36.50 -16.05
C LYS A 421 -11.74 36.03 -15.72
N LYS A 422 -12.71 36.93 -15.87
CA LYS A 422 -14.12 36.57 -16.12
C LYS A 422 -14.63 37.35 -17.33
N THR A 423 -15.22 36.58 -18.25
CA THR A 423 -16.18 37.00 -19.28
C THR A 423 -15.60 37.63 -20.54
N MET A 424 -15.36 36.81 -21.57
CA MET A 424 -15.41 37.26 -22.97
C MET A 424 -16.64 36.58 -23.60
N VAL A 425 -17.78 37.26 -23.52
CA VAL A 425 -18.97 36.95 -24.33
C VAL A 425 -18.83 37.80 -25.58
N THR A 426 -18.53 37.16 -26.71
CA THR A 426 -18.56 37.82 -28.02
C THR A 426 -20.00 37.91 -28.49
N THR A 427 -20.67 39.03 -28.19
CA THR A 427 -21.84 39.49 -28.92
C THR A 427 -21.39 40.56 -29.91
N PHE A 428 -21.64 40.31 -31.19
CA PHE A 428 -21.62 41.31 -32.25
C PHE A 428 -22.55 42.46 -31.86
N SER A 429 -22.04 43.69 -31.85
CA SER A 429 -22.87 44.88 -31.99
C SER A 429 -22.14 45.91 -32.83
N GLU A 430 -22.78 46.27 -33.93
CA GLU A 430 -22.52 47.48 -34.70
C GLU A 430 -22.63 48.73 -33.81
N ARG A 431 -21.79 49.72 -34.18
CA ARG A 431 -21.95 51.18 -34.10
C ARG A 431 -22.60 51.77 -32.84
N ASP A 432 -21.88 52.70 -32.20
CA ASP A 432 -22.33 54.09 -32.08
C ASP A 432 -21.26 54.98 -31.43
N HIS A 433 -20.98 56.15 -32.01
CA HIS A 433 -21.50 57.41 -31.48
C HIS A 433 -20.94 58.62 -32.24
N ASN A 434 -21.85 59.33 -32.90
CA ASN A 434 -21.72 60.76 -33.17
C ASN A 434 -22.21 61.52 -31.92
N SER A 435 -21.63 62.71 -31.72
CA SER A 435 -21.72 63.52 -30.51
C SER A 435 -23.14 63.98 -30.13
N SER A 436 -23.42 63.92 -28.84
CA SER A 436 -24.49 64.62 -28.14
C SER A 436 -24.44 66.14 -28.36
N ASN A 437 -25.59 66.75 -28.62
CA ASN A 437 -25.89 68.08 -28.12
C ASN A 437 -27.36 68.21 -27.72
N ARG A 438 -27.55 68.61 -26.46
CA ARG A 438 -28.63 69.42 -25.88
C ARG A 438 -30.02 68.83 -25.62
N THR A 439 -30.36 68.92 -24.31
CA THR A 439 -31.64 69.35 -23.68
C THR A 439 -32.90 68.54 -24.01
N SER A 440 -33.80 68.16 -23.10
CA SER A 440 -34.12 68.59 -21.74
C SER A 440 -35.34 67.77 -21.27
N LEU A 441 -35.42 67.49 -19.97
CA LEU A 441 -36.62 67.44 -19.12
C LEU A 441 -37.83 66.53 -19.46
N LEU A 442 -38.15 65.69 -18.46
CA LEU A 442 -39.49 65.34 -17.92
C LEU A 442 -40.40 64.36 -18.71
N VAL A 443 -40.51 63.16 -18.13
CA VAL A 443 -41.72 62.30 -18.00
C VAL A 443 -42.78 63.07 -17.18
N PRO A 444 -44.13 62.84 -17.24
CA PRO A 444 -44.88 61.62 -17.60
C PRO A 444 -46.08 61.83 -18.55
N ASP A 445 -46.67 60.72 -19.04
CA ASP A 445 -48.09 60.40 -18.81
C ASP A 445 -48.52 59.10 -19.53
N SER A 446 -49.23 58.23 -18.80
CA SER A 446 -50.18 57.23 -19.35
C SER A 446 -51.57 57.89 -19.42
N PRO A 447 -52.68 57.30 -19.94
CA PRO A 447 -52.92 55.91 -20.38
C PRO A 447 -53.83 55.76 -21.65
N ALA A 448 -54.23 54.50 -21.93
CA ALA A 448 -55.38 54.08 -22.77
C ALA A 448 -55.14 54.09 -24.30
N SER A 449 -55.64 53.19 -25.16
CA SER A 449 -56.63 52.12 -25.09
C SER A 449 -56.52 51.25 -26.37
N VAL A 450 -56.91 49.96 -26.27
CA VAL A 450 -57.68 49.17 -27.26
C VAL A 450 -57.17 49.05 -28.71
N ARG A 451 -56.76 47.83 -29.12
CA ARG A 451 -57.44 47.06 -30.19
C ARG A 451 -56.96 45.61 -30.34
N ALA A 452 -57.93 44.74 -30.62
CA ALA A 452 -57.80 43.31 -30.87
C ALA A 452 -57.38 42.97 -32.32
N ASN A 453 -56.71 41.82 -32.49
CA ASN A 453 -56.91 40.79 -33.54
C ASN A 453 -55.78 39.75 -33.42
N SER A 454 -56.04 38.50 -33.04
CA SER A 454 -56.62 37.37 -33.78
C SER A 454 -55.57 36.42 -34.37
N SER A 455 -55.69 35.16 -33.93
CA SER A 455 -55.47 33.91 -34.68
C SER A 455 -54.07 33.44 -35.09
N HIS A 456 -53.76 32.22 -34.60
CA HIS A 456 -53.45 30.99 -35.34
C HIS A 456 -52.04 30.36 -35.26
N LYS A 457 -52.06 29.14 -34.69
CA LYS A 457 -51.41 27.88 -35.11
C LYS A 457 -49.87 27.72 -35.05
N ARG A 458 -49.49 27.03 -33.98
CA ARG A 458 -48.52 25.92 -33.84
C ARG A 458 -48.49 24.97 -35.07
N LYS A 459 -47.30 24.69 -35.64
CA LYS A 459 -46.69 23.34 -35.80
C LYS A 459 -45.57 23.29 -36.87
N ASP A 460 -44.53 22.54 -36.47
CA ASP A 460 -43.66 21.62 -37.23
C ASP A 460 -42.79 22.14 -38.39
N PHE A 461 -41.46 21.98 -38.23
CA PHE A 461 -40.57 21.73 -39.36
C PHE A 461 -39.46 20.74 -38.95
N GLN A 462 -39.58 19.53 -39.48
CA GLN A 462 -38.58 18.47 -39.50
C GLN A 462 -38.33 18.15 -40.98
N SER A 463 -37.10 17.77 -41.33
CA SER A 463 -36.59 17.40 -42.67
C SER A 463 -35.87 18.53 -43.41
N TYR A 464 -34.54 18.38 -43.56
CA TYR A 464 -33.85 18.34 -44.86
C TYR A 464 -32.34 18.18 -44.60
N MET A 465 -31.76 17.09 -45.11
CA MET A 465 -30.49 17.05 -45.84
C MET A 465 -29.94 15.62 -45.84
N LYS A 466 -30.28 14.93 -46.93
CA LYS A 466 -29.62 13.74 -47.43
C LYS A 466 -29.25 14.05 -48.88
N GLU A 467 -28.06 13.59 -49.25
CA GLU A 467 -27.53 13.47 -50.62
C GLU A 467 -27.14 14.77 -51.33
N ASP A 468 -25.83 15.01 -51.39
CA ASP A 468 -25.18 15.31 -52.65
C ASP A 468 -23.87 14.51 -52.78
N MET A 469 -23.61 14.19 -54.03
CA MET A 469 -22.92 13.04 -54.59
C MET A 469 -21.61 13.50 -55.24
N ILE A 470 -20.55 12.69 -55.14
CA ILE A 470 -19.61 12.22 -56.19
C ILE A 470 -18.51 11.40 -55.51
#